data_AF-A0A961BHH1-F1
#
_entry.id   AF-A0A961BHH1-F1
#
_cell.length_a   1.000
_cell.length_b   1.000
_cell.length_c   1.000
_cell.angle_alpha   90.00
_cell.angle_beta   90.00
_cell.angle_gamma   90.00
#
_symmetry.space_group_name_H-M   'P 1'
#
loop_
_entity.id
_entity.type
_entity.pdbx_description
1 polymer ?
#
loop_
_entity_poly.entity_id
_entity_poly.type
_entity_poly.pdbx_seq_one_letter_code
_entity_poly.pdbx_strand_id
1 'polypeptide(L)'
;MRRLLLPGLAIVMALAQLRAGESTLGEIYRDSLTPFRGEYSSGTDCRTLTGKVVVGYQGWFRAEGDGSGLGWVHYGAGSFEPGHCTIDLWPDVRELPPTERFPTAFRHADGRVAEVFSPVQPGTVDLHFEWMRQYGIDAAFVQRFASVARDRRHLPSLNKVLLNVRAAANAKGRAYAVMYDLSGLLPEHFSSVREDWRQLVRFAGVSRDPADHAYLFHRDKPLVALWGLGFNDREPGFEEWEKLLRFFRDDPEYGGCAIMVGVPAYWRQGNR
;
A
#
# COMPACT_ATOMS: atom_id res chain seq x y z
N MET A 1 73.03 29.40 13.16
CA MET A 1 72.10 30.14 12.28
C MET A 1 71.98 29.42 10.94
N ARG A 2 70.86 28.75 10.70
CA ARG A 2 70.22 28.53 9.38
C ARG A 2 68.88 27.83 9.66
N ARG A 3 67.80 28.60 9.59
CA ARG A 3 66.42 28.13 9.75
C ARG A 3 66.01 27.42 8.46
N LEU A 4 65.54 26.18 8.56
CA LEU A 4 64.85 25.48 7.48
C LEU A 4 63.35 25.73 7.66
N LEU A 5 62.74 26.43 6.70
CA LEU A 5 61.30 26.64 6.58
C LEU A 5 60.68 25.39 5.94
N LEU A 6 59.85 24.65 6.68
CA LEU A 6 58.90 23.71 6.07
C LEU A 6 57.66 24.49 5.63
N PRO A 7 57.16 24.32 4.39
CA PRO A 7 55.91 24.91 3.98
C PRO A 7 54.74 24.12 4.59
N GLY A 8 53.81 24.84 5.22
CA GLY A 8 52.62 24.29 5.84
C GLY A 8 51.69 23.66 4.81
N LEU A 9 51.36 22.40 5.04
CA LEU A 9 50.31 21.68 4.32
C LEU A 9 48.95 22.16 4.86
N ALA A 10 48.33 23.11 4.16
CA ALA A 10 46.96 23.52 4.43
C ALA A 10 46.01 22.41 3.95
N ILE A 11 45.58 21.55 4.87
CA ILE A 11 44.49 20.60 4.64
C ILE A 11 43.19 21.41 4.60
N VAL A 12 42.74 21.75 3.38
CA VAL A 12 41.39 22.24 3.15
C VAL A 12 40.45 21.04 3.29
N MET A 13 39.90 20.83 4.50
CA MET A 13 38.72 19.99 4.66
C MET A 13 37.54 20.70 4.02
N ALA A 14 37.24 20.37 2.78
CA ALA A 14 35.95 20.67 2.18
C ALA A 14 34.89 19.85 2.93
N LEU A 15 34.16 20.52 3.83
CA LEU A 15 32.88 20.04 4.34
C LEU A 15 31.92 19.96 3.14
N ALA A 16 31.89 18.79 2.49
CA ALA A 16 30.79 18.42 1.63
C ALA A 16 29.55 18.26 2.52
N GLN A 17 28.78 19.34 2.68
CA GLN A 17 27.40 19.23 3.10
C GLN A 17 26.68 18.36 2.07
N LEU A 18 26.52 17.07 2.35
CA LEU A 18 25.55 16.24 1.65
C LEU A 18 24.18 16.87 1.88
N ARG A 19 23.73 17.70 0.94
CA ARG A 19 22.30 17.87 0.72
C ARG A 19 21.85 16.52 0.16
N ALA A 20 21.29 15.66 1.00
CA ALA A 20 20.53 14.53 0.52
C ALA A 20 19.42 15.09 -0.39
N GLY A 21 19.60 14.98 -1.70
CA GLY A 21 18.55 15.32 -2.65
C GLY A 21 17.35 14.43 -2.37
N GLU A 22 16.14 14.95 -2.47
CA GLU A 22 14.95 14.12 -2.36
C GLU A 22 15.02 12.97 -3.38
N SER A 23 14.82 11.73 -2.95
CA SER A 23 14.82 10.54 -3.82
C SER A 23 13.71 10.60 -4.86
N THR A 24 14.04 10.47 -6.14
CA THR A 24 13.06 10.45 -7.24
C THR A 24 12.03 9.32 -7.06
N LEU A 25 10.86 9.43 -7.71
CA LEU A 25 9.86 8.33 -7.66
C LEU A 25 10.46 7.00 -8.14
N GLY A 26 11.30 7.01 -9.17
CA GLY A 26 11.94 5.80 -9.69
C GLY A 26 12.91 5.15 -8.70
N GLU A 27 13.65 5.94 -7.93
CA GLU A 27 14.50 5.44 -6.83
C GLU A 27 13.65 4.87 -5.70
N ILE A 28 12.58 5.56 -5.30
CA ILE A 28 11.66 5.06 -4.27
C ILE A 28 11.08 3.70 -4.67
N TYR A 29 10.61 3.53 -5.91
CA TYR A 29 10.11 2.23 -6.37
C TYR A 29 11.18 1.14 -6.31
N ARG A 30 12.40 1.43 -6.81
CA ARG A 30 13.51 0.47 -6.81
C ARG A 30 13.89 0.04 -5.39
N ASP A 31 13.88 0.97 -4.45
CA ASP A 31 14.41 0.76 -3.09
C ASP A 31 13.35 0.19 -2.13
N SER A 32 12.06 0.39 -2.41
CA SER A 32 10.95 -0.05 -1.55
C SER A 32 10.17 -1.27 -2.06
N LEU A 33 10.43 -1.74 -3.28
CA LEU A 33 9.80 -2.93 -3.86
C LEU A 33 10.82 -4.04 -4.06
N THR A 34 10.41 -5.26 -3.74
CA THR A 34 11.24 -6.46 -3.93
C THR A 34 10.41 -7.63 -4.43
N PRO A 35 10.99 -8.55 -5.23
CA PRO A 35 10.37 -9.82 -5.55
C PRO A 35 10.08 -10.65 -4.29
N PHE A 36 9.11 -11.54 -4.36
CA PHE A 36 8.74 -12.37 -3.22
C PHE A 36 9.76 -13.48 -2.99
N ARG A 37 10.06 -13.71 -1.72
CA ARG A 37 11.05 -14.69 -1.24
C ARG A 37 10.57 -15.43 0.03
N GLY A 38 9.31 -15.25 0.40
CA GLY A 38 8.75 -15.84 1.61
C GLY A 38 8.25 -17.27 1.38
N GLU A 39 7.77 -17.87 2.46
CA GLU A 39 7.09 -19.16 2.41
C GLU A 39 5.64 -19.00 1.94
N TYR A 40 5.10 -20.06 1.35
CA TYR A 40 3.69 -20.13 0.99
C TYR A 40 3.03 -21.36 1.62
N SER A 41 1.74 -21.23 1.90
CA SER A 41 0.86 -22.31 2.33
C SER A 41 -0.25 -22.50 1.31
N SER A 42 -0.63 -23.75 1.02
CA SER A 42 -1.83 -24.03 0.23
C SER A 42 -3.08 -23.51 0.95
N GLY A 43 -4.05 -22.98 0.20
CA GLY A 43 -5.32 -22.55 0.77
C GLY A 43 -6.33 -22.12 -0.29
N THR A 44 -6.59 -20.83 -0.41
CA THR A 44 -7.52 -20.26 -1.39
C THR A 44 -7.11 -20.63 -2.83
N ASP A 45 -8.05 -21.14 -3.64
CA ASP A 45 -7.83 -21.27 -5.08
C ASP A 45 -7.74 -19.88 -5.72
N CYS A 46 -6.52 -19.47 -6.05
CA CYS A 46 -6.22 -18.15 -6.58
C CYS A 46 -6.56 -18.00 -8.07
N ARG A 47 -7.02 -19.05 -8.77
CA ARG A 47 -7.29 -19.00 -10.22
C ARG A 47 -8.64 -18.35 -10.57
N THR A 48 -9.50 -18.15 -9.59
CA THR A 48 -10.82 -17.55 -9.80
C THR A 48 -11.37 -16.79 -8.61
N LEU A 49 -12.05 -15.68 -8.89
CA LEU A 49 -12.93 -14.98 -7.94
C LEU A 49 -14.24 -15.73 -7.64
N THR A 50 -14.62 -16.70 -8.47
CA THR A 50 -15.92 -17.37 -8.30
C THR A 50 -16.01 -18.09 -6.96
N GLY A 51 -17.08 -17.80 -6.22
CA GLY A 51 -17.37 -18.42 -4.92
C GLY A 51 -16.41 -17.99 -3.81
N LYS A 52 -15.76 -16.83 -3.93
CA LYS A 52 -14.83 -16.30 -2.93
C LYS A 52 -15.47 -15.17 -2.12
N VAL A 53 -15.19 -15.14 -0.82
CA VAL A 53 -15.42 -13.97 0.03
C VAL A 53 -14.19 -13.08 -0.02
N VAL A 54 -14.33 -11.90 -0.60
CA VAL A 54 -13.22 -10.94 -0.81
C VAL A 54 -13.53 -9.64 -0.11
N VAL A 55 -12.56 -9.13 0.66
CA VAL A 55 -12.67 -7.86 1.40
C VAL A 55 -11.83 -6.77 0.77
N GLY A 56 -12.21 -5.50 0.95
CA GLY A 56 -11.31 -4.37 0.73
C GLY A 56 -10.33 -4.26 1.90
N TYR A 57 -9.03 -4.13 1.61
CA TYR A 57 -7.98 -3.96 2.61
C TYR A 57 -7.24 -2.65 2.37
N GLN A 58 -7.51 -1.64 3.21
CA GLN A 58 -6.97 -0.30 3.02
C GLN A 58 -5.53 -0.16 3.52
N GLY A 59 -5.21 -0.74 4.68
CA GLY A 59 -3.89 -0.63 5.27
C GLY A 59 -3.38 0.82 5.42
N TRP A 60 -4.29 1.77 5.65
CA TRP A 60 -4.03 3.21 5.55
C TRP A 60 -3.54 3.87 6.84
N PHE A 61 -3.64 3.18 7.98
CA PHE A 61 -3.28 3.73 9.28
C PHE A 61 -1.76 3.91 9.39
N ARG A 62 -1.31 5.00 9.98
CA ARG A 62 0.10 5.21 10.35
C ARG A 62 0.15 5.70 11.78
N ALA A 63 1.17 5.27 12.50
CA ALA A 63 1.39 5.65 13.88
C ALA A 63 2.73 6.37 14.04
N GLU A 64 2.81 7.29 15.00
CA GLU A 64 4.08 7.88 15.39
C GLU A 64 5.05 6.78 15.82
N GLY A 65 6.26 6.78 15.24
CA GLY A 65 7.28 5.76 15.51
C GLY A 65 7.12 4.44 14.74
N ASP A 66 6.16 4.30 13.81
CA ASP A 66 5.97 3.06 13.03
C ASP A 66 7.00 2.79 11.93
N GLY A 67 8.02 3.64 11.82
CA GLY A 67 9.08 3.56 10.81
C GLY A 67 8.73 4.19 9.46
N SER A 68 7.49 4.63 9.23
CA SER A 68 7.12 5.35 8.00
C SER A 68 7.55 6.82 7.99
N GLY A 69 7.73 7.42 9.17
CA GLY A 69 8.02 8.85 9.32
C GLY A 69 6.84 9.77 8.97
N LEU A 70 5.62 9.22 8.85
CA LEU A 70 4.41 9.99 8.50
C LEU A 70 3.64 10.50 9.73
N GLY A 71 4.00 10.04 10.93
CA GLY A 71 3.26 10.31 12.16
C GLY A 71 1.86 9.70 12.14
N TRP A 72 0.90 10.39 12.76
CA TRP A 72 -0.49 9.95 12.84
C TRP A 72 -1.25 10.21 11.53
N VAL A 73 -1.62 9.14 10.84
CA VAL A 73 -2.44 9.18 9.62
C VAL A 73 -3.64 8.24 9.80
N HIS A 74 -4.84 8.72 9.47
CA HIS A 74 -6.14 8.05 9.64
C HIS A 74 -6.57 7.74 11.09
N TYR A 75 -5.66 7.77 12.06
CA TYR A 75 -6.03 7.87 13.49
C TYR A 75 -6.38 9.31 13.89
N GLY A 76 -5.67 10.27 13.29
CA GLY A 76 -5.92 11.69 13.39
C GLY A 76 -5.30 12.43 12.21
N ALA A 77 -5.34 13.76 12.23
CA ALA A 77 -4.75 14.60 11.21
C ALA A 77 -3.51 15.32 11.76
N GLY A 78 -2.39 14.59 11.85
CA GLY A 78 -1.12 15.09 12.39
C GLY A 78 -1.01 15.02 13.92
N SER A 79 -2.11 15.06 14.67
CA SER A 79 -2.13 14.70 16.10
C SER A 79 -3.23 13.67 16.40
N PHE A 80 -3.03 12.88 17.45
CA PHE A 80 -3.95 11.84 17.90
C PHE A 80 -3.97 11.79 19.43
N GLU A 81 -4.94 12.51 20.01
CA GLU A 81 -5.01 12.80 21.44
C GLU A 81 -6.44 13.13 21.88
N PRO A 82 -6.76 13.17 23.18
CA PRO A 82 -8.10 13.55 23.64
C PRO A 82 -8.58 14.87 23.04
N GLY A 83 -9.69 14.82 22.29
CA GLY A 83 -10.24 15.96 21.53
C GLY A 83 -9.85 15.98 20.04
N HIS A 84 -8.89 15.17 19.60
CA HIS A 84 -8.48 15.02 18.21
C HIS A 84 -8.35 13.53 17.83
N CYS A 85 -9.39 13.01 17.16
CA CYS A 85 -9.50 11.62 16.75
C CYS A 85 -10.37 11.53 15.48
N THR A 86 -9.98 10.71 14.51
CA THR A 86 -10.76 10.47 13.29
C THR A 86 -11.35 9.06 13.20
N ILE A 87 -11.12 8.20 14.20
CA ILE A 87 -11.65 6.84 14.24
C ILE A 87 -12.95 6.77 15.03
N ASP A 88 -13.91 6.00 14.53
CA ASP A 88 -15.17 5.69 15.24
C ASP A 88 -15.01 4.52 16.21
N LEU A 89 -14.11 3.58 15.89
CA LEU A 89 -13.88 2.35 16.64
C LEU A 89 -12.41 2.23 17.00
N TRP A 90 -12.13 1.95 18.28
CA TRP A 90 -10.77 1.67 18.75
C TRP A 90 -10.33 0.26 18.33
N PRO A 91 -9.12 0.10 17.75
CA PRO A 91 -8.66 -1.20 17.33
C PRO A 91 -8.35 -2.11 18.52
N ASP A 92 -8.69 -3.38 18.41
CA ASP A 92 -8.26 -4.38 19.36
C ASP A 92 -6.85 -4.88 19.02
N VAL A 93 -5.89 -4.58 19.91
CA VAL A 93 -4.48 -4.94 19.73
C VAL A 93 -4.03 -6.07 20.64
N ARG A 94 -4.95 -6.75 21.34
CA ARG A 94 -4.62 -7.73 22.38
C ARG A 94 -3.81 -8.92 21.87
N GLU A 95 -4.00 -9.31 20.61
CA GLU A 95 -3.30 -10.43 19.97
C GLU A 95 -1.96 -10.02 19.30
N LEU A 96 -1.67 -8.72 19.20
CA LEU A 96 -0.38 -8.25 18.67
C LEU A 96 0.71 -8.35 19.73
N PRO A 97 1.97 -8.64 19.38
CA PRO A 97 3.07 -8.50 20.32
C PRO A 97 3.30 -7.02 20.68
N PRO A 98 3.86 -6.69 21.86
CA PRO A 98 4.11 -5.30 22.26
C PRO A 98 4.94 -4.49 21.26
N THR A 99 5.81 -5.12 20.47
CA THR A 99 6.63 -4.48 19.43
C THR A 99 5.84 -3.99 18.21
N GLU A 100 4.60 -4.46 18.06
CA GLU A 100 3.67 -4.09 16.97
C GLU A 100 2.59 -3.10 17.46
N ARG A 101 2.68 -2.65 18.72
CA ARG A 101 1.73 -1.74 19.36
C ARG A 101 2.36 -0.37 19.56
N PHE A 102 1.56 0.66 19.30
CA PHE A 102 1.99 2.05 19.36
C PHE A 102 1.21 2.76 20.47
N PRO A 103 1.89 3.27 21.50
CA PRO A 103 1.24 4.01 22.58
C PRO A 103 0.66 5.33 22.05
N THR A 104 -0.48 5.72 22.60
CA THR A 104 -1.17 6.97 22.24
C THR A 104 -1.22 7.92 23.44
N ALA A 105 -1.73 9.13 23.24
CA ALA A 105 -2.04 10.06 24.34
C ALA A 105 -3.33 9.68 25.10
N PHE A 106 -4.10 8.69 24.62
CA PHE A 106 -5.33 8.25 25.27
C PHE A 106 -5.07 7.26 26.40
N ARG A 107 -6.01 7.19 27.34
CA ARG A 107 -5.99 6.25 28.45
C ARG A 107 -7.33 5.53 28.55
N HIS A 108 -7.27 4.26 28.92
CA HIS A 108 -8.44 3.51 29.34
C HIS A 108 -8.93 3.99 30.71
N ALA A 109 -10.16 3.61 31.08
CA ALA A 109 -10.75 3.98 32.37
C ALA A 109 -9.93 3.49 33.59
N ASP A 110 -9.16 2.41 33.41
CA ASP A 110 -8.25 1.85 34.42
C ASP A 110 -6.87 2.54 34.46
N GLY A 111 -6.66 3.59 33.65
CA GLY A 111 -5.43 4.38 33.59
C GLY A 111 -4.35 3.84 32.65
N ARG A 112 -4.50 2.63 32.10
CA ARG A 112 -3.57 2.08 31.10
C ARG A 112 -3.55 2.94 29.85
N VAL A 113 -2.37 3.07 29.25
CA VAL A 113 -2.21 3.75 27.94
C VAL A 113 -2.97 2.94 26.90
N ALA A 114 -3.80 3.62 26.11
CA ALA A 114 -4.46 2.98 24.98
C ALA A 114 -3.47 2.91 23.81
N GLU A 115 -3.41 1.75 23.17
CA GLU A 115 -2.46 1.45 22.11
C GLU A 115 -3.21 1.18 20.79
N VAL A 116 -2.54 1.44 19.67
CA VAL A 116 -3.03 1.15 18.32
C VAL A 116 -1.97 0.39 17.51
N PHE A 117 -2.30 -0.05 16.29
CA PHE A 117 -1.39 -0.76 15.40
C PHE A 117 -0.95 0.10 14.20
N SER A 118 0.04 -0.36 13.45
CA SER A 118 0.31 0.16 12.09
C SER A 118 0.55 -0.99 11.11
N PRO A 119 -0.17 -1.06 9.97
CA PRO A 119 0.03 -2.07 8.93
C PRO A 119 1.39 -1.95 8.19
N VAL A 120 2.19 -0.92 8.48
CA VAL A 120 3.60 -0.84 8.07
C VAL A 120 4.41 -1.95 8.73
N GLN A 121 4.01 -2.35 9.94
CA GLN A 121 4.60 -3.47 10.66
C GLN A 121 4.04 -4.81 10.15
N PRO A 122 4.90 -5.79 9.86
CA PRO A 122 4.49 -7.03 9.20
C PRO A 122 3.59 -7.92 10.08
N GLY A 123 3.82 -7.96 11.40
CA GLY A 123 3.04 -8.79 12.32
C GLY A 123 1.57 -8.35 12.41
N THR A 124 1.30 -7.06 12.26
CA THR A 124 -0.05 -6.51 12.15
C THR A 124 -0.79 -7.10 10.95
N VAL A 125 -0.18 -7.08 9.77
CA VAL A 125 -0.79 -7.61 8.56
C VAL A 125 -0.89 -9.14 8.63
N ASP A 126 0.13 -9.81 9.17
CA ASP A 126 0.11 -11.26 9.40
C ASP A 126 -1.09 -11.69 10.26
N LEU A 127 -1.34 -10.97 11.37
CA LEU A 127 -2.50 -11.22 12.24
C LEU A 127 -3.83 -11.00 11.52
N HIS A 128 -3.96 -9.92 10.73
CA HIS A 128 -5.19 -9.67 9.97
C HIS A 128 -5.48 -10.83 8.98
N PHE A 129 -4.46 -11.36 8.32
CA PHE A 129 -4.60 -12.49 7.41
C PHE A 129 -4.82 -13.82 8.15
N GLU A 130 -4.30 -13.96 9.37
CA GLU A 130 -4.64 -15.06 10.25
C GLU A 130 -6.12 -15.03 10.63
N TRP A 131 -6.69 -13.87 10.96
CA TRP A 131 -8.14 -13.73 11.15
C TRP A 131 -8.90 -14.06 9.87
N MET A 132 -8.47 -13.57 8.70
CA MET A 132 -9.10 -13.96 7.43
C MET A 132 -9.13 -15.48 7.24
N ARG A 133 -8.04 -16.17 7.57
CA ARG A 133 -7.96 -17.64 7.54
C ARG A 133 -8.94 -18.28 8.52
N GLN A 134 -9.00 -17.81 9.77
CA GLN A 134 -9.88 -18.34 10.81
C GLN A 134 -11.37 -18.16 10.50
N TYR A 135 -11.74 -17.02 9.91
CA TYR A 135 -13.13 -16.66 9.63
C TYR A 135 -13.59 -16.98 8.20
N GLY A 136 -12.77 -17.70 7.42
CA GLY A 136 -13.15 -18.13 6.06
C GLY A 136 -13.26 -17.00 5.05
N ILE A 137 -12.49 -15.92 5.23
CA ILE A 137 -12.32 -14.87 4.22
C ILE A 137 -11.21 -15.32 3.27
N ASP A 138 -11.50 -15.38 1.98
CA ASP A 138 -10.61 -16.01 1.00
C ASP A 138 -9.49 -15.08 0.55
N ALA A 139 -9.81 -13.78 0.39
CA ALA A 139 -8.90 -12.85 -0.25
C ALA A 139 -9.10 -11.39 0.14
N ALA A 140 -8.09 -10.58 -0.17
CA ALA A 140 -8.10 -9.14 0.03
C ALA A 140 -7.80 -8.36 -1.27
N PHE A 141 -8.63 -7.37 -1.56
CA PHE A 141 -8.29 -6.29 -2.48
C PHE A 141 -7.48 -5.23 -1.73
N VAL A 142 -6.16 -5.24 -1.91
CA VAL A 142 -5.27 -4.26 -1.30
C VAL A 142 -5.46 -2.93 -2.00
N GLN A 143 -6.09 -1.98 -1.32
CA GLN A 143 -6.38 -0.67 -1.86
C GLN A 143 -5.12 0.17 -1.92
N ARG A 144 -4.80 0.62 -3.13
CA ARG A 144 -3.81 1.64 -3.43
C ARG A 144 -4.58 2.90 -3.84
N PHE A 145 -4.67 3.86 -2.93
CA PHE A 145 -5.23 5.18 -3.24
C PHE A 145 -4.32 5.89 -4.24
N ALA A 146 -4.79 6.06 -5.46
CA ALA A 146 -3.96 6.54 -6.55
C ALA A 146 -3.51 8.00 -6.35
N SER A 147 -4.32 8.81 -5.66
CA SER A 147 -3.94 10.15 -5.20
C SER A 147 -2.75 10.14 -4.24
N VAL A 148 -2.68 9.15 -3.35
CA VAL A 148 -1.62 8.98 -2.35
C VAL A 148 -0.36 8.33 -2.93
N ALA A 149 -0.51 7.35 -3.83
CA ALA A 149 0.61 6.64 -4.46
C ALA A 149 1.52 7.56 -5.31
N ARG A 150 1.06 8.76 -5.67
CA ARG A 150 1.85 9.78 -6.36
C ARG A 150 2.71 10.62 -5.43
N ASP A 151 2.42 10.66 -4.13
CA ASP A 151 3.20 11.42 -3.15
C ASP A 151 4.42 10.59 -2.73
N ARG A 152 5.61 11.13 -3.02
CA ARG A 152 6.92 10.55 -2.70
C ARG A 152 7.08 10.23 -1.22
N ARG A 153 6.42 10.98 -0.33
CA ARG A 153 6.47 10.76 1.12
C ARG A 153 5.68 9.52 1.53
N HIS A 154 4.55 9.29 0.88
CA HIS A 154 3.62 8.21 1.26
C HIS A 154 3.94 6.90 0.57
N LEU A 155 4.43 6.96 -0.68
CA LEU A 155 4.69 5.80 -1.54
C LEU A 155 5.51 4.67 -0.87
N PRO A 156 6.61 4.94 -0.13
CA PRO A 156 7.36 3.88 0.53
C PRO A 156 6.50 3.06 1.49
N SER A 157 5.62 3.72 2.26
CA SER A 157 4.73 3.04 3.20
C SER A 157 3.64 2.23 2.50
N LEU A 158 3.10 2.71 1.36
CA LEU A 158 2.13 1.97 0.55
C LEU A 158 2.77 0.71 -0.06
N ASN A 159 4.01 0.82 -0.53
CA ASN A 159 4.77 -0.32 -1.05
C ASN A 159 5.06 -1.34 0.06
N LYS A 160 5.46 -0.88 1.24
CA LYS A 160 5.68 -1.73 2.41
C LYS A 160 4.42 -2.50 2.80
N VAL A 161 3.26 -1.84 2.88
CA VAL A 161 1.98 -2.48 3.18
C VAL A 161 1.62 -3.52 2.12
N LEU A 162 1.81 -3.22 0.83
CA LEU A 162 1.57 -4.20 -0.25
C LEU A 162 2.46 -5.45 -0.11
N LEU A 163 3.75 -5.28 0.20
CA LEU A 163 4.66 -6.39 0.42
C LEU A 163 4.30 -7.20 1.68
N ASN A 164 3.89 -6.53 2.76
CA ASN A 164 3.41 -7.20 3.97
C ASN A 164 2.15 -8.04 3.67
N VAL A 165 1.19 -7.49 2.91
CA VAL A 165 -0.01 -8.24 2.48
C VAL A 165 0.38 -9.44 1.64
N ARG A 166 1.25 -9.26 0.64
CA ARG A 166 1.72 -10.36 -0.19
C ARG A 166 2.33 -11.48 0.63
N ALA A 167 3.17 -11.14 1.60
CA ALA A 167 3.79 -12.12 2.49
C ALA A 167 2.77 -12.84 3.36
N ALA A 168 1.87 -12.09 4.01
CA ALA A 168 0.83 -12.65 4.86
C ALA A 168 -0.17 -13.52 4.08
N ALA A 169 -0.56 -13.10 2.87
CA ALA A 169 -1.43 -13.88 1.99
C ALA A 169 -0.81 -15.24 1.65
N ASN A 170 0.44 -15.25 1.20
CA ASN A 170 1.17 -16.49 0.92
C ASN A 170 1.27 -17.37 2.19
N ALA A 171 1.70 -16.81 3.32
CA ALA A 171 1.90 -17.55 4.56
C ALA A 171 0.61 -18.18 5.11
N LYS A 172 -0.52 -17.47 5.03
CA LYS A 172 -1.83 -17.90 5.57
C LYS A 172 -2.71 -18.62 4.54
N GLY A 173 -2.17 -18.90 3.35
CA GLY A 173 -2.90 -19.52 2.25
C GLY A 173 -4.16 -18.74 1.87
N ARG A 174 -4.11 -17.41 1.95
CA ARG A 174 -5.14 -16.48 1.46
C ARG A 174 -4.68 -15.87 0.15
N ALA A 175 -5.59 -15.23 -0.57
CA ALA A 175 -5.25 -14.56 -1.83
C ALA A 175 -5.27 -13.04 -1.70
N TYR A 176 -4.66 -12.35 -2.65
CA TYR A 176 -4.75 -10.89 -2.74
C TYR A 176 -4.74 -10.40 -4.19
N ALA A 177 -5.32 -9.22 -4.42
CA ALA A 177 -5.19 -8.48 -5.68
C ALA A 177 -4.98 -7.00 -5.39
N VAL A 178 -4.36 -6.29 -6.32
CA VAL A 178 -4.24 -4.82 -6.23
C VAL A 178 -5.57 -4.20 -6.66
N MET A 179 -6.06 -3.29 -5.83
CA MET A 179 -7.18 -2.41 -6.17
C MET A 179 -6.68 -0.96 -6.22
N TYR A 180 -6.83 -0.29 -7.35
CA TYR A 180 -6.66 1.15 -7.40
C TYR A 180 -7.94 1.86 -7.01
N ASP A 181 -7.88 2.69 -5.98
CA ASP A 181 -8.94 3.63 -5.63
C ASP A 181 -8.60 4.99 -6.22
N LEU A 182 -9.45 5.47 -7.15
CA LEU A 182 -9.23 6.72 -7.86
C LEU A 182 -9.91 7.91 -7.16
N SER A 183 -10.38 7.75 -5.92
CA SER A 183 -10.97 8.84 -5.13
C SER A 183 -9.94 9.94 -4.83
N GLY A 184 -10.36 11.18 -5.08
CA GLY A 184 -9.50 12.36 -4.99
C GLY A 184 -8.44 12.47 -6.09
N LEU A 185 -8.45 11.60 -7.11
CA LEU A 185 -7.56 11.71 -8.26
C LEU A 185 -8.29 12.36 -9.44
N LEU A 186 -7.75 13.48 -9.93
CA LEU A 186 -8.26 14.12 -11.14
C LEU A 186 -7.97 13.27 -12.41
N PRO A 187 -8.88 13.22 -13.39
CA PRO A 187 -8.74 12.39 -14.60
C PRO A 187 -7.40 12.54 -15.33
N GLU A 188 -6.86 13.76 -15.46
CA GLU A 188 -5.59 14.05 -16.12
C GLU A 188 -4.38 13.34 -15.46
N HIS A 189 -4.54 12.86 -14.24
CA HIS A 189 -3.52 12.13 -13.49
C HIS A 189 -3.69 10.61 -13.51
N PHE A 190 -4.67 10.05 -14.24
CA PHE A 190 -4.85 8.60 -14.35
C PHE A 190 -3.64 7.89 -14.98
N SER A 191 -2.82 8.62 -15.74
CA SER A 191 -1.54 8.11 -16.26
C SER A 191 -0.62 7.60 -15.15
N SER A 192 -0.69 8.17 -13.95
CA SER A 192 0.10 7.73 -12.78
C SER A 192 -0.28 6.34 -12.28
N VAL A 193 -1.54 5.91 -12.45
CA VAL A 193 -1.99 4.55 -12.08
C VAL A 193 -1.30 3.52 -12.96
N ARG A 194 -1.23 3.80 -14.27
CA ARG A 194 -0.51 2.93 -15.22
C ARG A 194 0.96 2.86 -14.88
N GLU A 195 1.55 3.99 -14.50
CA GLU A 195 2.96 4.04 -14.12
C GLU A 195 3.24 3.27 -12.82
N ASP A 196 2.45 3.46 -11.76
CA ASP A 196 2.57 2.68 -10.52
C ASP A 196 2.47 1.17 -10.83
N TRP A 197 1.49 0.74 -11.62
CA TRP A 197 1.35 -0.66 -12.03
C TRP A 197 2.60 -1.20 -12.73
N ARG A 198 3.16 -0.45 -13.69
CA ARG A 198 4.42 -0.84 -14.36
C ARG A 198 5.54 -1.06 -13.35
N GLN A 199 5.68 -0.16 -12.38
CA GLN A 199 6.75 -0.25 -11.37
C GLN A 199 6.51 -1.42 -10.40
N LEU A 200 5.27 -1.67 -9.99
CA LEU A 200 4.90 -2.85 -9.18
C LEU A 200 5.24 -4.16 -9.89
N VAL A 201 4.87 -4.28 -11.16
CA VAL A 201 5.19 -5.45 -11.99
C VAL A 201 6.70 -5.58 -12.17
N ARG A 202 7.40 -4.48 -12.47
CA ARG A 202 8.83 -4.49 -12.77
C ARG A 202 9.70 -4.85 -11.56
N PHE A 203 9.47 -4.21 -10.41
CA PHE A 203 10.37 -4.32 -9.26
C PHE A 203 9.93 -5.36 -8.24
N ALA A 204 8.61 -5.57 -8.08
CA ALA A 204 8.10 -6.60 -7.17
C ALA A 204 7.60 -7.85 -7.90
N GLY A 205 7.45 -7.85 -9.24
CA GLY A 205 6.88 -8.99 -9.94
C GLY A 205 5.40 -9.20 -9.61
N VAL A 206 4.68 -8.16 -9.18
CA VAL A 206 3.24 -8.25 -8.89
C VAL A 206 2.53 -8.92 -10.07
N SER A 207 1.73 -9.94 -9.78
CA SER A 207 1.00 -10.78 -10.75
C SER A 207 1.82 -11.70 -11.67
N ARG A 208 3.16 -11.69 -11.57
CA ARG A 208 4.06 -12.40 -12.51
C ARG A 208 5.16 -13.21 -11.87
N ASP A 209 5.43 -12.96 -10.59
CA ASP A 209 6.46 -13.67 -9.85
C ASP A 209 6.01 -15.11 -9.59
N PRO A 210 6.71 -16.12 -10.11
CA PRO A 210 6.30 -17.51 -9.94
C PRO A 210 6.42 -18.00 -8.50
N ALA A 211 7.16 -17.29 -7.63
CA ALA A 211 7.24 -17.60 -6.21
C ALA A 211 6.00 -17.12 -5.44
N ASP A 212 5.19 -16.23 -6.02
CA ASP A 212 3.98 -15.70 -5.39
C ASP A 212 2.75 -16.50 -5.82
N HIS A 213 2.29 -17.33 -4.91
CA HIS A 213 1.16 -18.22 -5.11
C HIS A 213 -0.18 -17.60 -4.69
N ALA A 214 -0.16 -16.38 -4.14
CA ALA A 214 -1.32 -15.73 -3.54
C ALA A 214 -1.98 -14.66 -4.42
N TYR A 215 -1.35 -14.25 -5.52
CA TYR A 215 -1.98 -13.26 -6.40
C TYR A 215 -3.24 -13.83 -7.06
N LEU A 216 -4.35 -13.09 -7.01
CA LEU A 216 -5.62 -13.52 -7.60
C LEU A 216 -5.62 -13.40 -9.13
N PHE A 217 -6.18 -14.43 -9.75
CA PHE A 217 -6.49 -14.52 -11.16
C PHE A 217 -8.00 -14.74 -11.34
N HIS A 218 -8.50 -14.41 -12.51
CA HIS A 218 -9.83 -14.79 -12.94
C HIS A 218 -9.83 -15.03 -14.45
N ARG A 219 -10.31 -16.22 -14.87
CA ARG A 219 -10.29 -16.67 -16.27
C ARG A 219 -8.87 -16.61 -16.86
N ASP A 220 -7.92 -17.18 -16.13
CA ASP A 220 -6.49 -17.28 -16.49
C ASP A 220 -5.77 -15.94 -16.69
N LYS A 221 -6.37 -14.85 -16.20
CA LYS A 221 -5.79 -13.51 -16.27
C LYS A 221 -5.55 -12.95 -14.87
N PRO A 222 -4.42 -12.26 -14.63
CA PRO A 222 -4.20 -11.59 -13.36
C PRO A 222 -5.30 -10.57 -13.13
N LEU A 223 -5.82 -10.50 -11.91
CA LEU A 223 -6.93 -9.64 -11.57
C LEU A 223 -6.43 -8.28 -11.06
N VAL A 224 -6.95 -7.21 -11.63
CA VAL A 224 -6.82 -5.85 -11.08
C VAL A 224 -8.20 -5.28 -10.82
N ALA A 225 -8.38 -4.66 -9.66
CA ALA A 225 -9.61 -3.93 -9.35
C ALA A 225 -9.41 -2.41 -9.51
N LEU A 226 -10.41 -1.73 -10.04
CA LEU A 226 -10.42 -0.27 -10.22
C LEU A 226 -11.69 0.30 -9.60
N TRP A 227 -11.56 1.18 -8.62
CA TRP A 227 -12.66 1.77 -7.87
C TRP A 227 -12.87 3.25 -8.21
N GLY A 228 -14.13 3.64 -8.38
CA GLY A 228 -14.53 5.05 -8.52
C GLY A 228 -15.16 5.42 -9.87
N LEU A 229 -15.40 4.46 -10.77
CA LEU A 229 -16.04 4.76 -12.06
C LEU A 229 -17.52 5.11 -11.85
N GLY A 230 -17.93 6.28 -12.31
CA GLY A 230 -19.34 6.68 -12.36
C GLY A 230 -19.92 7.29 -11.09
N PHE A 231 -19.10 7.51 -10.05
CA PHE A 231 -19.50 8.32 -8.89
C PHE A 231 -19.61 9.80 -9.27
N ASN A 232 -20.51 10.53 -8.60
CA ASN A 232 -20.83 11.94 -8.87
C ASN A 232 -20.03 12.95 -8.02
N ASP A 233 -19.19 12.47 -7.11
CA ASP A 233 -18.30 13.28 -6.26
C ASP A 233 -17.02 13.73 -7.00
N ARG A 234 -16.92 13.46 -8.31
CA ARG A 234 -15.73 13.70 -9.14
C ARG A 234 -16.08 13.91 -10.61
N GLU A 235 -15.14 14.50 -11.36
CA GLU A 235 -15.23 14.60 -12.81
C GLU A 235 -15.32 13.21 -13.48
N PRO A 236 -16.23 12.98 -14.45
CA PRO A 236 -16.47 11.64 -14.96
C PRO A 236 -15.29 11.01 -15.72
N GLY A 237 -14.47 11.82 -16.42
CA GLY A 237 -13.22 11.39 -17.06
C GLY A 237 -13.35 10.17 -17.99
N PHE A 238 -14.39 10.09 -18.84
CA PHE A 238 -14.69 8.87 -19.61
C PHE A 238 -13.56 8.44 -20.53
N GLU A 239 -12.91 9.39 -21.21
CA GLU A 239 -11.76 9.07 -22.07
C GLU A 239 -10.58 8.54 -21.26
N GLU A 240 -10.33 9.11 -20.07
CA GLU A 240 -9.25 8.70 -19.17
C GLU A 240 -9.51 7.31 -18.61
N TRP A 241 -10.76 7.02 -18.24
CA TRP A 241 -11.21 5.67 -17.86
C TRP A 241 -11.06 4.68 -19.01
N GLU A 242 -11.47 5.03 -20.23
CA GLU A 242 -11.30 4.16 -21.39
C GLU A 242 -9.82 3.85 -21.64
N LYS A 243 -8.94 4.88 -21.61
CA LYS A 243 -7.49 4.73 -21.74
C LYS A 243 -6.92 3.82 -20.64
N LEU A 244 -7.40 3.95 -19.40
CA LEU A 244 -6.97 3.14 -18.26
C LEU A 244 -7.41 1.68 -18.40
N LEU A 245 -8.68 1.44 -18.74
CA LEU A 245 -9.23 0.09 -18.95
C LEU A 245 -8.55 -0.61 -20.12
N ARG A 246 -8.31 0.09 -21.23
CA ARG A 246 -7.56 -0.43 -22.38
C ARG A 246 -6.13 -0.79 -21.99
N PHE A 247 -5.46 0.01 -21.17
CA PHE A 247 -4.12 -0.33 -20.68
C PHE A 247 -4.10 -1.68 -19.94
N PHE A 248 -4.94 -1.84 -18.90
CA PHE A 248 -4.94 -3.09 -18.12
C PHE A 248 -5.37 -4.31 -18.96
N ARG A 249 -6.25 -4.10 -19.95
CA ARG A 249 -6.74 -5.20 -20.80
C ARG A 249 -5.78 -5.56 -21.93
N ASP A 250 -5.22 -4.57 -22.63
CA ASP A 250 -4.66 -4.72 -23.98
C ASP A 250 -3.16 -4.37 -24.06
N ASP A 251 -2.56 -3.71 -23.06
CA ASP A 251 -1.13 -3.38 -23.10
C ASP A 251 -0.29 -4.67 -23.23
N PRO A 252 0.60 -4.76 -24.24
CA PRO A 252 1.28 -6.02 -24.58
C PRO A 252 2.31 -6.44 -23.51
N GLU A 253 2.83 -5.48 -22.75
CA GLU A 253 3.86 -5.75 -21.75
C GLU A 253 3.29 -5.75 -20.35
N TYR A 254 2.28 -4.94 -20.01
CA TYR A 254 1.75 -4.76 -18.65
C TYR A 254 0.26 -5.06 -18.51
N GLY A 255 -0.44 -5.32 -19.61
CA GLY A 255 -1.87 -5.61 -19.65
C GLY A 255 -2.16 -7.11 -19.53
N GLY A 256 -3.20 -7.57 -20.24
CA GLY A 256 -3.69 -8.95 -20.17
C GLY A 256 -4.47 -9.26 -18.89
N CYS A 257 -4.89 -8.25 -18.12
CA CYS A 257 -5.58 -8.42 -16.85
C CYS A 257 -7.08 -8.70 -17.04
N ALA A 258 -7.65 -9.45 -16.09
CA ALA A 258 -9.07 -9.36 -15.79
C ALA A 258 -9.31 -8.11 -14.95
N ILE A 259 -10.38 -7.38 -15.23
CA ILE A 259 -10.68 -6.11 -14.56
C ILE A 259 -11.97 -6.25 -13.78
N MET A 260 -11.91 -6.00 -12.47
CA MET A 260 -13.08 -5.73 -11.65
C MET A 260 -13.25 -4.22 -11.52
N VAL A 261 -14.45 -3.69 -11.78
CA VAL A 261 -14.73 -2.26 -11.63
C VAL A 261 -15.69 -2.03 -10.48
N GLY A 262 -15.30 -1.19 -9.54
CA GLY A 262 -16.14 -0.66 -8.46
C GLY A 262 -16.91 0.58 -8.93
N VAL A 263 -18.23 0.47 -8.94
CA VAL A 263 -19.18 1.48 -9.40
C VAL A 263 -20.23 1.76 -8.32
N PRO A 264 -20.98 2.88 -8.38
CA PRO A 264 -22.07 3.13 -7.42
C PRO A 264 -23.09 1.99 -7.41
N ALA A 265 -23.64 1.66 -6.24
CA ALA A 265 -24.63 0.58 -6.12
C ALA A 265 -25.88 0.79 -7.00
N TYR A 266 -26.19 2.05 -7.32
CA TYR A 266 -27.34 2.47 -8.13
C TYR A 266 -27.00 2.64 -9.63
N TRP A 267 -25.84 2.19 -10.11
CA TRP A 267 -25.39 2.39 -11.50
C TRP A 267 -26.40 1.97 -12.58
N ARG A 268 -27.22 0.93 -12.31
CA ARG A 268 -28.24 0.43 -13.24
C ARG A 268 -29.42 1.37 -13.43
N GLN A 269 -29.64 2.29 -12.47
CA GLN A 269 -30.79 3.20 -12.47
C GLN A 269 -30.52 4.46 -13.29
N GLY A 270 -29.29 4.67 -13.78
CA GLY A 270 -28.91 5.87 -14.56
C GLY A 270 -28.77 7.15 -13.73
N ASN A 271 -29.10 7.10 -12.44
CA ASN A 271 -28.76 8.16 -11.49
C ASN A 271 -27.25 8.08 -11.25
N ARG A 272 -26.54 9.20 -11.39
CA ARG A 272 -25.11 9.32 -11.04
C ARG A 272 -24.97 9.93 -9.67
#